data_AF-A0A418KRC3-F1
#
_entry.id   AF-A0A418KRC3-F1
#
_cell.length_a   1.000
_cell.length_b   1.000
_cell.length_c   1.000
_cell.angle_alpha   90.00
_cell.angle_beta   90.00
_cell.angle_gamma   90.00
#
_symmetry.space_group_name_H-M   'P 1'
#
loop_
_entity.id
_entity.type
_entity.pdbx_description
1 polymer ?
#
loop_
_entity_poly.entity_id
_entity_poly.type
_entity_poly.pdbx_seq_one_letter_code
_entity_poly.pdbx_strand_id
1 'polypeptide(L)' 'MSQGQLRYRGRCADCPWVGRPFIRYGTAEAAARDHARANGHICFVVDQYDLRIAGSTIRW' A
#
# COMPACT_ATOMS: atom_id res chain seq x y z
N MET A 1 9.02 12.29 -23.37
CA MET A 1 7.92 12.42 -22.40
C MET A 1 8.02 11.23 -21.45
N SER A 2 8.59 11.41 -20.27
CA SER A 2 8.66 10.34 -19.27
C SER A 2 7.26 10.16 -18.70
N GLN A 3 6.48 9.21 -19.22
CA GLN A 3 5.23 8.85 -18.56
C GLN A 3 5.58 8.44 -17.13
N GLY A 4 5.13 9.25 -16.17
CA GLY A 4 5.48 9.12 -14.76
C GLY A 4 5.22 7.69 -14.28
N GLN A 5 6.29 6.98 -13.96
CA GLN A 5 6.23 5.58 -13.60
C GLN A 5 5.30 5.41 -12.39
N LEU A 6 4.23 4.60 -12.55
CA LEU A 6 3.26 4.38 -11.48
C LEU A 6 3.99 3.88 -10.22
N ARG A 7 3.70 4.50 -9.08
CA ARG A 7 4.25 4.10 -7.77
C ARG A 7 3.13 3.71 -6.85
N TYR A 8 3.30 2.58 -6.18
CA TYR A 8 2.36 2.02 -5.23
C TYR A 8 3.02 1.96 -3.85
N ARG A 9 2.25 2.17 -2.79
CA ARG A 9 2.71 1.96 -1.42
C ARG A 9 1.60 1.45 -0.53
N GLY A 10 1.96 0.68 0.48
CA GLY A 10 1.04 0.29 1.55
C GLY A 10 0.73 1.48 2.45
N ARG A 11 -0.48 1.50 3.00
CA ARG A 11 -0.92 2.46 4.03
C ARG A 11 -1.76 1.73 5.06
N CYS A 12 -1.59 2.10 6.32
CA CYS A 12 -2.41 1.60 7.42
C CYS A 12 -3.61 2.54 7.63
N ALA A 13 -4.78 1.97 7.92
CA ALA A 13 -5.95 2.74 8.33
C ALA A 13 -5.90 3.11 9.82
N ASP A 14 -5.28 2.25 10.63
CA ASP A 14 -5.33 2.32 12.10
C ASP A 14 -4.15 3.10 12.72
N CYS A 15 -3.07 3.30 11.97
CA CYS A 15 -1.86 3.96 12.47
C CYS A 15 -1.18 4.80 11.37
N PRO A 16 -0.22 5.70 11.71
CA PRO A 16 0.39 6.62 10.75
C PRO A 16 1.41 5.94 9.81
N TRP A 17 1.48 4.61 9.79
CA TRP A 17 2.42 3.89 8.94
C TRP A 17 2.12 4.11 7.45
N VAL A 18 3.16 4.46 6.71
CA VAL A 18 3.17 4.58 5.26
C VAL A 18 4.35 3.76 4.72
N GLY A 19 4.04 2.80 3.86
CA GLY A 19 5.02 1.92 3.24
C GLY A 19 5.91 2.65 2.23
N ARG A 20 7.04 2.00 1.92
CA ARG A 20 7.94 2.47 0.85
C ARG A 20 7.23 2.45 -0.51
N PRO A 21 7.56 3.37 -1.43
CA PRO A 21 7.03 3.34 -2.79
C PRO A 21 7.70 2.23 -3.61
N PHE A 22 6.90 1.51 -4.39
CA PHE A 22 7.30 0.44 -5.30
C PHE A 22 6.71 0.65 -6.69
N ILE A 23 7.41 0.20 -7.73
CA ILE A 23 6.88 0.25 -9.10
C ILE A 23 5.81 -0.82 -9.33
N ARG A 24 5.90 -1.94 -8.61
CA ARG A 24 4.98 -3.08 -8.76
C ARG A 24 3.96 -3.08 -7.62
N TYR A 25 2.68 -3.16 -7.97
CA TYR A 25 1.58 -3.29 -7.02
C TYR A 25 1.78 -4.45 -6.03
N GLY A 26 2.15 -5.64 -6.52
CA GLY A 26 2.30 -6.83 -5.66
C GLY A 26 3.35 -6.67 -4.55
N THR A 27 4.39 -5.86 -4.76
CA THR A 27 5.38 -5.57 -3.71
C THR A 27 4.81 -4.62 -2.65
N ALA A 28 4.03 -3.62 -3.07
CA ALA A 28 3.32 -2.73 -2.14
C ALA A 28 2.25 -3.50 -1.34
N GLU A 29 1.53 -4.41 -1.98
CA GLU A 29 0.55 -5.29 -1.32
C GLU A 29 1.24 -6.20 -0.30
N ALA A 30 2.38 -6.81 -0.64
CA ALA A 30 3.12 -7.65 0.29
C ALA A 30 3.58 -6.86 1.53
N ALA A 31 4.06 -5.63 1.36
CA ALA A 31 4.44 -4.76 2.48
C ALA A 31 3.23 -4.36 3.34
N ALA A 32 2.10 -4.02 2.71
CA ALA A 32 0.86 -3.73 3.43
C ALA A 32 0.34 -4.96 4.20
N ARG A 33 0.46 -6.16 3.61
CA ARG A 33 0.11 -7.42 4.25
C ARG A 33 0.97 -7.67 5.46
N ASP A 34 2.28 -7.59 5.33
CA ASP A 34 3.23 -7.77 6.43
C ASP A 34 2.90 -6.86 7.63
N HIS A 35 2.65 -5.57 7.38
CA HIS A 35 2.25 -4.63 8.42
C HIS A 35 0.90 -5.01 9.06
N ALA A 36 -0.11 -5.35 8.24
CA ALA A 36 -1.39 -5.83 8.74
C ALA A 36 -1.23 -7.06 9.65
N ARG A 37 -0.37 -8.01 9.26
CA ARG A 37 -0.10 -9.21 10.06
C ARG A 37 0.58 -8.92 11.38
N ALA A 38 1.62 -8.10 11.34
CA ALA A 38 2.45 -7.83 12.50
C ALA A 38 1.68 -7.06 13.60
N ASN A 39 0.65 -6.30 13.22
CA ASN A 39 -0.04 -5.39 14.15
C ASN A 39 -1.54 -5.69 14.30
N GLY A 40 -2.12 -6.61 13.53
CA GLY A 40 -3.57 -6.84 13.51
C GLY A 40 -4.35 -5.65 12.97
N HIS A 41 -3.79 -4.91 12.02
CA HIS A 41 -4.36 -3.68 11.47
C HIS A 41 -5.00 -3.91 10.09
N ILE A 42 -5.86 -2.98 9.68
CA ILE A 42 -6.40 -2.88 8.33
C ILE A 42 -5.44 -2.06 7.48
N CYS A 43 -4.92 -2.68 6.43
CA CYS A 43 -4.04 -2.01 5.46
C CYS A 43 -4.65 -1.98 4.06
N PHE A 44 -4.12 -1.11 3.22
CA PHE A 44 -4.48 -1.02 1.80
C PHE A 44 -3.33 -0.45 0.97
N VAL A 45 -3.45 -0.52 -0.35
CA VAL A 45 -2.46 0.06 -1.27
C VAL A 45 -3.01 1.37 -1.84
N VAL A 46 -2.14 2.37 -1.97
CA VAL A 46 -2.41 3.63 -2.66
C VAL A 46 -1.45 3.83 -3.83
N ASP A 47 -1.85 4.61 -4.83
CA ASP A 47 -0.99 5.05 -5.93
C ASP A 47 -0.15 6.31 -5.55
N GLN A 48 0.57 6.88 -6.53
CA GLN A 48 1.42 8.05 -6.32
C GLN A 48 0.66 9.34 -5.97
N TYR A 49 -0.66 9.35 -6.16
CA TYR A 49 -1.55 10.46 -5.84
C TYR A 49 -2.28 10.22 -4.51
N ASP A 50 -1.84 9.23 -3.72
CA ASP A 50 -2.50 8.79 -2.48
C ASP A 50 -3.93 8.29 -2.67
N LEU A 51 -4.32 7.94 -3.90
CA LEU A 51 -5.61 7.33 -4.17
C LEU A 51 -5.56 5.85 -3.84
N ARG A 52 -6.53 5.39 -3.05
CA ARG A 52 -6.65 3.97 -2.69
C ARG A 52 -6.99 3.12 -3.90
N ILE A 53 -6.23 2.05 -4.09
CA ILE A 53 -6.50 1.04 -5.10
C ILE A 53 -7.71 0.21 -4.67
N ALA A 54 -8.73 0.12 -5.53
CA ALA A 54 -9.92 -0.68 -5.28
C ALA A 54 -9.55 -2.16 -5.07
N GLY A 55 -10.21 -2.83 -4.11
CA GLY A 55 -9.93 -4.23 -3.79
C GLY A 55 -8.64 -4.50 -3.02
N SER A 56 -7.81 -3.49 -2.75
CA SER A 56 -6.52 -3.66 -2.05
C SER A 56 -6.62 -3.79 -0.52
N THR A 57 -7.83 -3.92 0.03
CA THR A 57 -8.05 -4.01 1.47
C THR A 57 -7.49 -5.32 2.00
N ILE A 58 -6.62 -5.23 3.01
CA ILE A 58 -6.06 -6.37 3.70
C ILE A 58 -6.54 -6.33 5.14
N ARG A 59 -7.09 -7.46 5.60
CA ARG A 59 -7.55 -7.71 6.96
C ARG A 59 -6.78 -8.90 7.50
N TRP A 60 -6.42 -8.86 8.79
CA TRP A 60 -5.73 -9.94 9.48
C TRP A 60 -6.53 -10.46 10.66
#